data_AF-A0A7L1BDW7-F1
#
_entry.id   AF-A0A7L1BDW7-F1
#
_cell.length_a   1.000
_cell.length_b   1.000
_cell.length_c   1.000
_cell.angle_alpha   90.00
_cell.angle_beta   90.00
_cell.angle_gamma   90.00
#
_symmetry.space_group_name_H-M   'P 1'
#
loop_
_entity.id
_entity.type
_entity.pdbx_description
1 polymer ?
#
loop_
_entity_poly.entity_id
_entity_poly.type
_entity_poly.pdbx_seq_one_letter_code
_entity_poly.pdbx_strand_id
1 'polypeptide(L)'
;QEPPFFPDTLLHNNLHPHQAAATALRILQHLFHTLSTNSTRQHWHSQPRNDLLNKLQRYIHHLEQCLPDNATLFKGPRSPLLTINRYFRDIHLFLHAHNHSACAWDHVRLEA
;
A
#
# COMPACT_ATOMS: atom_id res chain seq x y z
N GLN A 1 17.00 5.40 9.61
CA GLN A 1 16.48 4.52 8.56
C GLN A 1 16.14 5.38 7.36
N GLU A 2 16.60 5.01 6.16
CA GLU A 2 16.35 5.77 4.93
C GLU A 2 14.87 5.71 4.52
N PRO A 3 14.35 6.74 3.81
CA PRO A 3 12.99 6.72 3.32
C PRO A 3 12.80 5.60 2.28
N PRO A 4 11.68 4.87 2.33
CA PRO A 4 11.35 3.87 1.32
C PRO A 4 10.93 4.55 0.02
N PHE A 5 11.35 3.99 -1.11
CA PHE A 5 10.95 4.42 -2.45
C PHE A 5 10.08 3.37 -3.10
N PHE A 6 9.10 3.83 -3.89
CA PHE A 6 8.24 2.90 -4.62
C PHE A 6 9.08 2.03 -5.60
N PRO A 7 8.93 0.70 -5.57
CA PRO A 7 9.77 -0.18 -6.36
C PRO A 7 9.40 -0.11 -7.85
N ASP A 8 10.28 0.50 -8.67
CA ASP A 8 10.11 0.66 -10.12
C ASP A 8 9.75 -0.64 -10.85
N THR A 9 10.22 -1.79 -10.34
CA THR A 9 9.90 -3.12 -10.88
C THR A 9 8.39 -3.40 -10.98
N LEU A 10 7.54 -2.70 -10.22
CA LEU A 10 6.08 -2.79 -10.30
C LEU A 10 5.47 -1.86 -11.36
N LEU A 11 6.19 -0.81 -11.77
CA LEU A 11 5.76 0.14 -12.81
C LEU A 11 6.07 -0.36 -14.22
N HIS A 12 7.06 -1.24 -14.35
CA HIS A 12 7.44 -1.79 -15.64
C HIS A 12 6.36 -2.78 -16.14
N ASN A 13 5.85 -2.54 -17.36
CA ASN A 13 4.71 -3.16 -18.08
C ASN A 13 4.73 -4.70 -18.27
N ASN A 14 5.43 -5.46 -17.43
CA ASN A 14 5.58 -6.91 -17.55
C ASN A 14 4.50 -7.70 -16.78
N LEU A 15 3.56 -7.02 -16.12
CA LEU A 15 2.48 -7.67 -15.38
C LEU A 15 1.28 -7.95 -16.30
N HIS A 16 0.81 -9.19 -16.31
CA HIS A 16 -0.47 -9.52 -16.93
C HIS A 16 -1.60 -8.74 -16.22
N PRO A 17 -2.71 -8.35 -16.89
CA PRO A 17 -3.76 -7.53 -16.30
C PRO A 17 -4.29 -8.04 -14.95
N HIS A 18 -4.43 -9.35 -14.78
CA HIS A 18 -4.84 -9.96 -13.50
C HIS A 18 -3.78 -9.80 -12.40
N GLN A 19 -2.50 -9.89 -12.74
CA GLN A 19 -1.40 -9.66 -11.79
C GLN A 19 -1.29 -8.19 -11.42
N ALA A 20 -1.51 -7.28 -12.39
CA ALA A 20 -1.56 -5.84 -12.14
C ALA A 20 -2.74 -5.47 -11.22
N ALA A 21 -3.93 -6.00 -11.49
CA ALA A 21 -5.11 -5.79 -10.64
C ALA A 21 -4.92 -6.39 -9.23
N ALA A 22 -4.35 -7.58 -9.11
CA ALA A 22 -4.04 -8.17 -7.80
C ALA A 22 -2.95 -7.40 -7.04
N THR A 23 -1.96 -6.87 -7.76
CA THR A 23 -0.92 -5.98 -7.22
C THR A 23 -1.54 -4.68 -6.70
N ALA A 24 -2.40 -4.04 -7.49
CA ALA A 24 -3.13 -2.84 -7.08
C ALA A 24 -4.01 -3.10 -5.85
N LEU A 25 -4.75 -4.21 -5.84
CA LEU A 25 -5.55 -4.63 -4.67
C LEU A 25 -4.66 -4.73 -3.42
N ARG A 26 -3.49 -5.37 -3.54
CA ARG A 26 -2.57 -5.52 -2.41
C ARG A 26 -2.03 -4.18 -1.91
N ILE A 27 -1.68 -3.26 -2.80
CA ILE A 27 -1.25 -1.90 -2.45
C ILE A 27 -2.36 -1.16 -1.70
N LEU A 28 -3.59 -1.21 -2.23
CA LEU A 28 -4.74 -0.55 -1.61
C LEU A 28 -5.06 -1.12 -0.22
N GLN A 29 -4.98 -2.44 -0.04
CA GLN A 29 -5.18 -3.09 1.26
C GLN A 29 -4.13 -2.63 2.29
N HIS A 30 -2.85 -2.54 1.89
CA HIS A 30 -1.79 -2.05 2.77
C HIS A 30 -1.95 -0.56 3.11
N LEU A 31 -2.32 0.28 2.14
CA LEU A 31 -2.63 1.69 2.37
C LEU A 31 -3.79 1.84 3.35
N PHE A 32 -4.89 1.10 3.13
CA PHE A 32 -6.05 1.13 4.01
C PHE A 32 -5.66 0.73 5.44
N HIS A 33 -4.89 -0.35 5.62
CA HIS A 33 -4.42 -0.78 6.93
C HIS A 33 -3.57 0.29 7.61
N THR A 34 -2.56 0.81 6.90
CA THR A 34 -1.63 1.85 7.39
C THR A 34 -2.38 3.10 7.83
N LEU A 35 -3.32 3.57 7.00
CA LEU A 35 -4.10 4.77 7.28
C LEU A 35 -5.14 4.56 8.38
N SER A 36 -5.61 3.32 8.59
CA SER A 36 -6.59 2.98 9.63
C SER A 36 -6.00 2.94 11.04
N THR A 37 -4.67 2.82 11.19
CA THR A 37 -4.02 2.72 12.50
C THR A 37 -4.16 4.00 13.37
N ASN A 38 -4.03 3.83 14.69
CA ASN A 38 -4.14 4.93 15.66
C ASN A 38 -3.03 5.96 15.52
N SER A 39 -1.80 5.51 15.23
CA SER A 39 -0.66 6.39 15.02
C SER A 39 -0.91 7.37 13.87
N THR A 40 -1.65 6.95 12.84
CA THR A 40 -2.02 7.82 11.71
C THR A 40 -3.12 8.83 12.07
N ARG A 41 -3.99 8.53 13.04
CA ARG A 41 -5.08 9.45 13.45
C ARG A 41 -4.55 10.76 14.01
N GLN A 42 -3.42 10.73 14.70
CA GLN A 42 -2.87 11.90 15.38
C GLN A 42 -2.27 12.93 14.41
N HIS A 43 -1.92 12.51 13.19
CA HIS A 43 -1.24 13.34 12.19
C HIS A 43 -2.11 13.70 10.98
N TRP A 44 -3.38 13.29 10.99
CA TRP A 44 -4.31 13.50 9.87
C TRP A 44 -5.60 14.16 10.33
N HIS A 45 -6.11 15.10 9.55
CA HIS A 45 -7.45 15.62 9.76
C HIS A 45 -8.48 14.48 9.60
N SER A 46 -9.41 14.39 10.55
CA SER A 46 -10.37 13.29 10.65
C SER A 46 -11.23 13.14 9.39
N GLN A 47 -11.75 14.25 8.86
CA GLN A 47 -12.65 14.24 7.70
C GLN A 47 -11.95 13.78 6.40
N PRO A 48 -10.84 14.40 5.94
CA PRO A 48 -10.15 13.94 4.74
C PRO A 48 -9.64 12.50 4.83
N ARG A 49 -9.20 12.08 6.02
CA ARG A 49 -8.79 10.69 6.26
C ARG A 49 -9.95 9.72 6.08
N ASN A 50 -11.11 10.00 6.67
CA ASN A 50 -12.28 9.15 6.54
C ASN A 50 -12.76 9.07 5.08
N ASP A 51 -12.76 10.19 4.37
CA ASP A 51 -13.12 10.23 2.94
C ASP A 51 -12.16 9.39 2.09
N LEU A 52 -10.86 9.45 2.39
CA LEU A 52 -9.85 8.62 1.74
C LEU A 52 -10.05 7.14 2.04
N LEU A 53 -10.25 6.76 3.31
CA LEU A 53 -10.51 5.37 3.71
C LEU A 53 -11.77 4.81 3.02
N ASN A 54 -12.84 5.61 2.94
CA ASN A 54 -14.07 5.23 2.25
C ASN A 54 -13.87 5.04 0.73
N LYS A 55 -13.01 5.85 0.10
CA LYS A 55 -12.62 5.66 -1.31
C LYS A 55 -11.80 4.39 -1.49
N LEU A 56 -10.78 4.18 -0.67
CA LEU A 56 -9.93 2.99 -0.70
C LEU A 56 -10.76 1.72 -0.55
N GLN A 57 -11.67 1.68 0.42
CA GLN A 57 -12.54 0.53 0.66
C GLN A 57 -13.42 0.20 -0.55
N ARG A 58 -13.97 1.21 -1.24
CA ARG A 58 -14.74 1.00 -2.47
C ARG A 58 -13.90 0.37 -3.59
N TYR A 59 -12.68 0.86 -3.80
CA TYR A 59 -11.79 0.30 -4.82
C TYR A 59 -11.31 -1.12 -4.47
N ILE A 60 -11.01 -1.39 -3.20
CA ILE A 60 -10.69 -2.74 -2.71
C ILE A 60 -11.83 -3.69 -3.05
N HIS A 61 -13.07 -3.34 -2.66
CA HIS A 61 -14.23 -4.19 -2.90
C HIS A 61 -14.48 -4.45 -4.39
N HIS A 62 -14.35 -3.41 -5.23
CA HIS A 62 -14.48 -3.55 -6.67
C HIS A 62 -13.44 -4.52 -7.26
N LEU A 63 -12.17 -4.40 -6.86
CA LEU A 63 -11.12 -5.30 -7.34
C LEU A 63 -11.29 -6.73 -6.83
N GLU A 64 -11.75 -6.92 -5.60
CA GLU A 64 -12.06 -8.24 -5.02
C GLU A 64 -13.17 -8.96 -5.80
N GLN A 65 -14.17 -8.22 -6.29
CA GLN A 65 -15.23 -8.79 -7.13
C GLN A 65 -14.75 -9.19 -8.54
N CYS A 66 -13.78 -8.46 -9.09
CA CYS A 66 -13.28 -8.71 -10.45
C CYS A 66 -12.19 -9.78 -10.52
N LEU A 67 -11.53 -10.10 -9.40
CA LEU A 67 -10.38 -11.01 -9.37
C LEU A 67 -10.81 -12.43 -8.99
N PRO A 68 -10.47 -13.46 -9.79
CA PRO A 68 -10.54 -14.85 -9.35
C PRO A 68 -9.49 -15.12 -8.27
N ASP A 69 -9.57 -16.29 -7.62
CA ASP A 69 -8.76 -16.68 -6.46
C ASP A 69 -7.27 -16.26 -6.58
N ASN A 70 -6.94 -15.19 -5.87
CA ASN A 70 -5.76 -14.35 -6.06
C ASN A 70 -4.44 -15.07 -5.68
N ALA A 71 -4.54 -16.16 -4.92
CA ALA A 71 -3.43 -17.00 -4.51
C ALA A 71 -2.66 -17.60 -5.71
N THR A 72 -3.33 -17.79 -6.85
CA THR A 72 -2.71 -18.42 -8.03
C THR A 72 -1.93 -17.46 -8.91
N LEU A 73 -2.17 -16.15 -8.81
CA LEU A 73 -1.62 -15.11 -9.70
C LEU A 73 -0.16 -14.73 -9.36
N PHE A 74 0.31 -15.08 -8.17
CA PHE A 74 1.59 -14.63 -7.60
C PHE A 74 2.69 -15.70 -7.56
N LYS A 75 2.57 -16.76 -8.36
CA LYS A 75 3.55 -17.86 -8.38
C LYS A 75 4.89 -17.43 -8.97
N GLY A 76 5.98 -17.70 -8.24
CA GLY A 76 7.37 -17.55 -8.70
C GLY A 76 8.28 -16.79 -7.72
N PRO A 77 9.62 -16.96 -7.82
CA PRO A 77 10.59 -16.38 -6.89
C PRO A 77 10.74 -14.85 -6.99
N ARG A 78 10.29 -14.23 -8.09
CA ARG A 78 10.23 -12.76 -8.28
C ARG A 78 8.79 -12.26 -8.26
N SER A 79 8.03 -12.69 -7.26
CA SER A 79 6.62 -12.33 -7.15
C SER A 79 6.44 -10.85 -6.80
N PRO A 80 5.63 -10.08 -7.55
CA PRO A 80 5.25 -8.71 -7.22
C PRO A 80 4.75 -8.56 -5.78
N LEU A 81 4.07 -9.61 -5.27
CA LEU A 81 3.58 -9.67 -3.89
C LEU A 81 4.69 -9.53 -2.85
N LEU A 82 5.84 -10.19 -3.06
CA LEU A 82 6.98 -10.11 -2.15
C LEU A 82 7.59 -8.71 -2.15
N THR A 83 7.70 -8.11 -3.34
CA THR A 83 8.20 -6.74 -3.50
C THR A 83 7.29 -5.73 -2.79
N ILE A 84 5.97 -5.83 -2.96
CA ILE A 84 4.99 -4.95 -2.30
C ILE A 84 5.03 -5.14 -0.78
N ASN A 85 5.01 -6.39 -0.30
CA ASN A 85 5.06 -6.66 1.14
C ASN A 85 6.37 -6.15 1.77
N ARG A 86 7.48 -6.23 1.06
CA ARG A 86 8.75 -5.64 1.50
C ARG A 86 8.66 -4.11 1.56
N TYR A 87 8.16 -3.46 0.51
CA TYR A 87 7.99 -2.01 0.47
C TYR A 87 7.16 -1.48 1.66
N PHE A 88 5.99 -2.07 1.92
CA PHE A 88 5.17 -1.64 3.05
C PHE A 88 5.78 -1.96 4.41
N ARG A 89 6.50 -3.07 4.55
CA ARG A 89 7.29 -3.34 5.76
C ARG A 89 8.33 -2.24 5.98
N ASP A 90 9.01 -1.82 4.92
CA ASP A 90 10.04 -0.78 5.01
C ASP A 90 9.42 0.59 5.36
N ILE A 91 8.20 0.90 4.88
CA ILE A 91 7.39 2.04 5.35
C ILE A 91 7.10 1.95 6.85
N HIS A 92 6.61 0.81 7.33
CA HIS A 92 6.29 0.65 8.74
C HIS A 92 7.53 0.80 9.63
N LEU A 93 8.66 0.23 9.22
CA LEU A 93 9.91 0.37 9.95
C LEU A 93 10.42 1.82 9.94
N PHE A 94 10.31 2.52 8.81
CA PHE A 94 10.63 3.95 8.71
C PHE A 94 9.76 4.78 9.66
N LEU A 95 8.44 4.60 9.63
CA LEU A 95 7.52 5.31 10.52
C LEU A 95 7.84 5.03 12.00
N HIS A 96 8.14 3.78 12.36
CA HIS A 96 8.54 3.42 13.72
C HIS A 96 9.88 4.07 14.12
N ALA A 97 10.89 4.02 13.26
CA ALA A 97 12.21 4.62 13.51
C ALA A 97 12.14 6.14 13.72
N HIS A 98 11.13 6.79 13.13
CA HIS A 98 10.90 8.23 13.23
C HIS A 98 9.73 8.59 14.16
N ASN A 99 9.34 7.67 15.07
CA ASN A 99 8.28 7.87 16.07
C ASN A 99 6.95 8.38 15.50
N HIS A 100 6.61 7.99 14.28
CA HIS A 100 5.44 8.49 13.55
C HIS A 100 5.38 10.02 13.46
N SER A 101 6.51 10.72 13.48
CA SER A 101 6.55 12.19 13.38
C SER A 101 5.82 12.73 12.14
N ALA A 102 5.38 14.00 12.21
CA ALA A 102 4.71 14.66 11.10
C ALA A 102 5.55 14.64 9.80
N CYS A 103 6.86 14.91 9.90
CA CYS A 103 7.78 14.86 8.76
C CYS A 103 7.89 13.47 8.13
N ALA A 104 7.87 12.40 8.95
CA ALA A 104 7.88 11.04 8.44
C ALA A 104 6.57 10.72 7.68
N TRP A 105 5.42 11.19 8.18
CA TRP A 105 4.15 11.04 7.49
C TRP A 105 4.05 11.86 6.20
N ASP A 106 4.62 13.06 6.15
CA ASP A 106 4.66 13.85 4.92
C ASP A 106 5.49 13.16 3.84
N HIS A 107 6.61 12.52 4.21
CA HIS A 107 7.39 11.72 3.27
C HIS A 107 6.59 10.52 2.74
N VAL A 108 5.92 9.76 3.62
CA VAL A 108 5.10 8.62 3.21
C VAL A 108 3.92 9.07 2.33
N ARG A 109 3.38 10.27 2.56
CA ARG A 109 2.31 10.85 1.74
C ARG A 109 2.80 11.24 0.35
N LEU A 110 4.01 11.78 0.22
CA LEU A 110 4.58 12.18 -1.07
C LEU A 110 4.91 10.97 -1.96
N GLU A 111 5.28 9.84 -1.36
CA GLU A 111 5.60 8.60 -2.07
C GLU A 111 4.38 7.78 -2.49
N ALA A 112 3.20 8.03 -1.90
CA ALA A 112 1.97 7.24 -2.10
C ALA A 112 1.05 7.83 -3.17
#